data_AF-A0A5N9GJY7-F1
#
_entry.id   AF-A0A5N9GJY7-F1
#
_cell.length_a   1.000
_cell.length_b   1.000
_cell.length_c   1.000
_cell.angle_alpha   90.00
_cell.angle_beta   90.00
_cell.angle_gamma   90.00
#
_symmetry.space_group_name_H-M   'P 1'
#
loop_
_entity.id
_entity.type
_entity.pdbx_description
1 polymer ?
#
loop_
_entity_poly.entity_id
_entity_poly.type
_entity_poly.pdbx_seq_one_letter_code
_entity_poly.pdbx_strand_id
1 'polypeptide(L)'
;DGTVRSALLVRPTDNYLPRDRRLYVVLDPAASENMAEWFRSISDGYALLDVDEPSRKIVGPVVVTEAINSVRAVYAVILAASDADLLGKNSGTTSVQPGDSSARLVRDGAAAALLYDQGDAVAVTTMLENRSITCGSLPEPPDPDLNQPFFLGRTQRLPSNRPDEQPGFEWTEEPTRPLKHTPLESIHRDQLNARMVPFAGWNMPVYYRGIAEEHAAVRKTAGLFDVGHMGVFSIEGAKASEFLDLVTTANASRLGVGRSAYTYLLDTTGHTLDDLIIYRLQTERYLVVVNASNTEKDWAWLTGVNEQRYSIEPNDPWAKSTAVVTLRNLKDDAEIDRRRLDIALQGPVSRKVLQRLAHDEETKRIIRRMRSFDVRTVNLDGTDLEIARTGYTGEKVGYEIFVHPEAAADLWTKILQVGDDLGVKPAGLGARDSTRTEAGLPLYGHELAGPLDLSPGDAGFGSFVKMYKPFFIGRSGFHGREKSRTSRVVRFRITDDRAPIARQGDPVVDQRGTWIGTVTSSALDIHENQIGMAHISLRASEESSALYIYAGVSARRTTVPIAPQDLQEGTRIPVPSNATVVSRFP
;
A
#
# COMPACT_ATOMS: atom_id res chain seq x y z
N ASP A 1 1.09 -33.43 -15.30
CA ASP A 1 0.83 -34.84 -15.64
C ASP A 1 0.47 -35.08 -17.12
N GLY A 2 0.53 -34.06 -17.99
CA GLY A 2 0.42 -34.27 -19.45
C GLY A 2 -1.00 -34.51 -19.97
N THR A 3 -2.00 -34.32 -19.10
CA THR A 3 -3.44 -34.50 -19.36
C THR A 3 -4.01 -33.38 -20.24
N VAL A 4 -3.50 -32.14 -20.14
CA VAL A 4 -3.93 -31.03 -20.99
C VAL A 4 -2.94 -30.85 -22.13
N ARG A 5 -3.32 -31.29 -23.35
CA ARG A 5 -2.47 -31.15 -24.56
C ARG A 5 -2.52 -29.76 -25.18
N SER A 6 -3.62 -29.05 -25.01
CA SER A 6 -3.84 -27.69 -25.51
C SER A 6 -5.01 -27.06 -24.77
N ALA A 7 -4.95 -25.74 -24.56
CA ALA A 7 -6.02 -24.96 -23.97
C ALA A 7 -6.16 -23.65 -24.76
N LEU A 8 -7.34 -23.42 -25.34
CA LEU A 8 -7.63 -22.15 -26.01
C LEU A 8 -8.14 -21.15 -24.98
N LEU A 9 -7.41 -20.04 -24.81
CA LEU A 9 -7.78 -18.93 -23.95
C LEU A 9 -8.54 -17.87 -24.76
N VAL A 10 -9.86 -17.78 -24.61
CA VAL A 10 -10.63 -16.70 -25.27
C VAL A 10 -10.96 -15.62 -24.26
N ARG A 11 -10.43 -14.42 -24.50
CA ARG A 11 -10.76 -13.21 -23.75
C ARG A 11 -11.69 -12.34 -24.59
N PRO A 12 -12.90 -11.98 -24.13
CA PRO A 12 -13.72 -11.00 -24.83
C PRO A 12 -12.94 -9.70 -24.95
N THR A 13 -12.66 -9.29 -26.19
CA THR A 13 -12.06 -7.98 -26.46
C THR A 13 -13.16 -6.95 -26.43
N ASP A 14 -13.47 -6.35 -25.26
CA ASP A 14 -14.10 -5.03 -25.21
C ASP A 14 -13.96 -4.32 -23.86
N ASN A 15 -13.64 -3.02 -23.95
CA ASN A 15 -13.37 -2.06 -22.88
C ASN A 15 -14.64 -1.56 -22.15
N TYR A 16 -15.82 -2.15 -22.36
CA TYR A 16 -17.11 -1.58 -21.93
C TYR A 16 -17.87 -2.34 -20.84
N LEU A 17 -17.41 -3.51 -20.41
CA LEU A 17 -18.05 -4.24 -19.30
C LEU A 17 -17.09 -4.34 -18.10
N PRO A 18 -17.21 -3.42 -17.12
CA PRO A 18 -16.29 -3.37 -15.97
C PRO A 18 -16.47 -4.51 -14.95
N ARG A 19 -17.29 -5.53 -15.22
CA ARG A 19 -17.67 -6.55 -14.22
C ARG A 19 -17.30 -8.00 -14.56
N ASP A 20 -17.08 -8.36 -15.83
CA ASP A 20 -16.97 -9.78 -16.22
C ASP A 20 -15.67 -10.07 -16.99
N ARG A 21 -14.60 -10.44 -16.26
CA ARG A 21 -13.34 -10.93 -16.86
C ARG A 21 -13.48 -12.41 -17.27
N ARG A 22 -14.42 -12.75 -18.14
CA ARG A 22 -14.67 -14.15 -18.52
C ARG A 22 -13.48 -14.74 -19.30
N LEU A 23 -13.17 -16.00 -19.00
CA LEU A 23 -12.08 -16.76 -19.61
C LEU A 23 -12.63 -18.09 -20.11
N TYR A 24 -12.69 -18.31 -21.42
CA TYR A 24 -13.08 -19.63 -21.93
C TYR A 24 -11.83 -20.50 -22.04
N VAL A 25 -11.93 -21.75 -21.58
CA VAL A 25 -10.85 -22.75 -21.62
C VAL A 25 -11.39 -24.02 -22.28
N VAL A 26 -10.98 -24.25 -23.52
CA VAL A 26 -11.33 -25.48 -24.25
C VAL A 26 -10.37 -26.60 -23.84
N LEU A 27 -10.87 -27.77 -23.42
CA LEU A 27 -10.06 -28.87 -22.90
C LEU A 27 -10.37 -30.18 -23.63
N ASP A 28 -9.44 -31.15 -23.60
CA ASP A 28 -9.73 -32.52 -24.01
C ASP A 28 -10.73 -33.16 -23.02
N PRO A 29 -11.78 -33.85 -23.49
CA PRO A 29 -12.79 -34.49 -22.62
C PRO A 29 -12.22 -35.34 -21.51
N ALA A 30 -11.17 -36.12 -21.81
CA ALA A 30 -10.57 -37.05 -20.87
C ALA A 30 -9.85 -36.33 -19.71
N ALA A 31 -9.45 -35.06 -19.92
CA ALA A 31 -8.82 -34.23 -18.89
C ALA A 31 -9.81 -33.26 -18.21
N SER A 32 -11.02 -33.17 -18.74
CA SER A 32 -11.87 -32.01 -18.53
C SER A 32 -12.54 -31.97 -17.15
N GLU A 33 -12.98 -33.13 -16.64
CA GLU A 33 -13.58 -33.26 -15.31
C GLU A 33 -12.53 -33.01 -14.21
N ASN A 34 -11.37 -33.67 -14.31
CA ASN A 34 -10.25 -33.49 -13.39
C ASN A 34 -9.75 -32.03 -13.35
N MET A 35 -9.67 -31.37 -14.51
CA MET A 35 -9.21 -29.99 -14.58
C MET A 35 -10.26 -29.01 -14.02
N ALA A 36 -11.55 -29.26 -14.26
CA ALA A 36 -12.62 -28.46 -13.69
C ALA A 36 -12.67 -28.60 -12.16
N GLU A 37 -12.53 -29.81 -11.63
CA GLU A 37 -12.38 -30.04 -10.19
C GLU A 37 -11.13 -29.37 -9.63
N TRP A 38 -10.01 -29.42 -10.35
CA TRP A 38 -8.78 -28.74 -9.95
C TRP A 38 -8.94 -27.21 -9.90
N PHE A 39 -9.56 -26.60 -10.91
CA PHE A 39 -9.86 -25.16 -10.89
C PHE A 39 -10.81 -24.78 -9.75
N ARG A 40 -11.85 -25.58 -9.47
CA ARG A 40 -12.76 -25.37 -8.33
C ARG A 40 -12.01 -25.49 -7.00
N SER A 41 -11.19 -26.53 -6.84
CA SER A 41 -10.43 -26.75 -5.61
C SER A 41 -9.35 -25.69 -5.38
N ILE A 42 -8.73 -25.13 -6.42
CA ILE A 42 -7.85 -23.95 -6.29
C ILE A 42 -8.65 -22.70 -5.89
N SER A 43 -9.80 -22.47 -6.52
CA SER A 43 -10.68 -21.33 -6.23
C SER A 43 -11.19 -21.33 -4.80
N ASP A 44 -11.69 -22.48 -4.37
CA ASP A 44 -12.30 -22.68 -3.06
C ASP A 44 -11.23 -22.83 -1.96
N GLY A 45 -9.95 -22.88 -2.33
CA GLY A 45 -8.82 -22.97 -1.42
C GLY A 45 -8.61 -24.36 -0.81
N TYR A 46 -9.19 -25.41 -1.39
CA TYR A 46 -8.96 -26.80 -0.98
C TYR A 46 -7.65 -27.39 -1.53
N ALA A 47 -7.09 -26.79 -2.60
CA ALA A 47 -5.78 -27.15 -3.12
C ALA A 47 -4.72 -26.11 -2.70
N LEU A 48 -3.59 -26.59 -2.17
CA LEU A 48 -2.42 -25.75 -1.92
C LEU A 48 -1.73 -25.42 -3.24
N LEU A 49 -1.44 -24.14 -3.47
CA LEU A 49 -0.61 -23.73 -4.62
C LEU A 49 0.85 -24.12 -4.44
N ASP A 50 1.29 -24.10 -3.19
CA ASP A 50 2.66 -24.32 -2.78
C ASP A 50 2.62 -25.01 -1.42
N VAL A 51 3.15 -26.24 -1.37
CA VAL A 51 3.13 -27.07 -0.17
C VAL A 51 4.06 -26.52 0.91
N ASP A 52 5.13 -25.84 0.52
CA ASP A 52 6.09 -25.22 1.44
C ASP A 52 5.59 -23.86 1.94
N GLU A 53 4.61 -23.28 1.23
CA GLU A 53 4.01 -21.99 1.56
C GLU A 53 2.47 -21.98 1.48
N PRO A 54 1.77 -22.56 2.47
CA PRO A 54 0.31 -22.71 2.47
C PRO A 54 -0.49 -21.40 2.46
N SER A 55 0.18 -20.28 2.73
CA SER A 55 -0.45 -18.95 2.70
C SER A 55 -0.67 -18.45 1.27
N ARG A 56 0.07 -18.95 0.25
CA ARG A 56 -0.11 -18.56 -1.16
C ARG A 56 -1.47 -19.01 -1.68
N LYS A 57 -2.26 -18.08 -2.23
CA LYS A 57 -3.60 -18.37 -2.75
C LYS A 57 -3.83 -17.73 -4.11
N ILE A 58 -4.72 -18.34 -4.91
CA ILE A 58 -5.32 -17.64 -6.05
C ILE A 58 -6.48 -16.83 -5.49
N VAL A 59 -6.56 -15.59 -5.96
CA VAL A 59 -7.35 -14.55 -5.31
C VAL A 59 -8.53 -14.20 -6.22
N GLY A 60 -9.71 -14.74 -5.91
CA GLY A 60 -10.98 -14.37 -6.54
C GLY A 60 -12.01 -15.49 -6.42
N PRO A 61 -13.33 -15.20 -6.37
CA PRO A 61 -14.31 -16.24 -6.62
C PRO A 61 -14.16 -16.68 -8.08
N VAL A 62 -13.60 -17.86 -8.32
CA VAL A 62 -13.60 -18.45 -9.66
C VAL A 62 -14.86 -19.31 -9.74
N VAL A 63 -15.81 -18.88 -10.56
CA VAL A 63 -16.99 -19.70 -10.84
C VAL A 63 -16.65 -20.55 -12.05
N VAL A 64 -16.31 -21.81 -11.81
CA VAL A 64 -16.07 -22.78 -12.88
C VAL A 64 -17.42 -23.33 -13.34
N THR A 65 -17.88 -22.89 -14.51
CA THR A 65 -19.14 -23.33 -15.09
C THR A 65 -18.88 -24.24 -16.29
N GLU A 66 -19.46 -25.44 -16.27
CA GLU A 66 -19.43 -26.33 -17.43
C GLU A 66 -20.45 -25.84 -18.45
N ALA A 67 -20.01 -25.59 -19.69
CA ALA A 67 -20.87 -24.99 -20.71
C ALA A 67 -21.66 -26.04 -21.53
N ILE A 68 -21.13 -27.26 -21.73
CA ILE A 68 -21.76 -28.31 -22.56
C ILE A 68 -21.30 -29.73 -22.14
N ASN A 69 -22.24 -30.65 -21.93
CA ASN A 69 -21.98 -32.03 -21.46
C ASN A 69 -22.28 -33.14 -22.51
N SER A 70 -22.16 -32.85 -23.82
CA SER A 70 -22.38 -33.88 -24.84
C SER A 70 -21.60 -33.59 -26.12
N VAL A 71 -20.50 -34.35 -26.28
CA VAL A 71 -19.45 -34.34 -27.32
C VAL A 71 -18.40 -33.23 -27.13
N ARG A 72 -17.17 -33.70 -26.86
CA ARG A 72 -15.90 -32.96 -26.77
C ARG A 72 -15.94 -31.61 -26.00
N ALA A 73 -15.86 -31.70 -24.67
CA ALA A 73 -16.23 -30.65 -23.71
C ALA A 73 -15.42 -29.33 -23.77
N VAL A 74 -16.14 -28.21 -23.77
CA VAL A 74 -15.63 -26.83 -23.62
C VAL A 74 -16.02 -26.33 -22.22
N TYR A 75 -15.06 -25.82 -21.45
CA TYR A 75 -15.34 -25.22 -20.13
C TYR A 75 -15.27 -23.70 -20.20
N ALA A 76 -16.24 -23.03 -19.56
CA ALA A 76 -16.20 -21.60 -19.36
C ALA A 76 -15.68 -21.32 -17.95
N VAL A 77 -14.47 -20.76 -17.83
CA VAL A 77 -13.97 -20.25 -16.56
C VAL A 77 -14.47 -18.81 -16.41
N ILE A 78 -15.57 -18.62 -15.69
CA ILE A 78 -16.10 -17.29 -15.40
C ILE A 78 -15.26 -16.71 -14.24
N LEU A 79 -14.31 -15.83 -14.55
CA LEU A 79 -13.69 -14.96 -13.55
C LEU A 79 -14.50 -13.66 -13.48
N ALA A 80 -15.48 -13.56 -12.58
CA ALA A 80 -16.17 -12.30 -12.32
C ALA A 80 -16.38 -12.09 -10.81
N ALA A 81 -16.05 -10.87 -10.37
CA ALA A 81 -16.27 -10.41 -9.00
C ALA A 81 -17.57 -9.58 -8.94
N SER A 82 -18.40 -9.92 -7.95
CA SER A 82 -19.50 -9.15 -7.32
C SER A 82 -20.48 -8.40 -8.25
N ASP A 83 -21.68 -8.94 -8.44
CA ASP A 83 -22.87 -8.70 -7.60
C ASP A 83 -23.92 -9.73 -8.01
N ALA A 84 -24.71 -10.18 -7.05
CA ALA A 84 -25.88 -11.03 -7.29
C ALA A 84 -26.92 -10.30 -8.16
N ASP A 85 -27.77 -11.10 -8.80
CA ASP A 85 -28.87 -10.72 -9.70
C ASP A 85 -28.49 -10.45 -11.15
N LEU A 86 -28.75 -11.43 -12.02
CA LEU A 86 -29.23 -11.24 -13.41
C LEU A 86 -29.47 -12.62 -14.08
N LEU A 87 -30.51 -13.33 -13.66
CA LEU A 87 -31.19 -14.33 -14.50
C LEU A 87 -32.58 -13.80 -14.86
N GLY A 88 -32.61 -12.72 -15.65
CA GLY A 88 -33.81 -12.21 -16.29
C GLY A 88 -34.03 -12.95 -17.61
N LYS A 89 -35.14 -13.71 -17.68
CA LYS A 89 -35.64 -14.37 -18.89
C LYS A 89 -35.72 -13.36 -20.06
N ASN A 90 -35.06 -13.65 -21.18
CA ASN A 90 -35.50 -13.18 -22.49
C ASN A 90 -35.07 -14.16 -23.59
N SER A 91 -36.05 -14.92 -24.06
CA SER A 91 -35.98 -15.84 -25.19
C SER A 91 -36.16 -15.06 -26.50
N GLY A 92 -35.07 -14.89 -27.27
CA GLY A 92 -35.12 -14.48 -28.67
C GLY A 92 -34.42 -15.52 -29.52
N THR A 93 -35.18 -16.41 -30.16
CA THR A 93 -34.66 -17.43 -31.10
C THR A 93 -34.15 -16.78 -32.38
N THR A 94 -32.89 -17.04 -32.71
CA THR A 94 -32.33 -16.76 -34.05
C THR A 94 -31.96 -18.11 -34.66
N SER A 95 -32.59 -18.47 -35.78
CA SER A 95 -32.40 -19.73 -36.48
C SER A 95 -31.08 -19.75 -37.26
N VAL A 96 -30.26 -20.77 -37.02
CA VAL A 96 -29.09 -21.12 -37.87
C VAL A 96 -29.59 -21.99 -39.03
N GLN A 97 -29.23 -21.64 -40.26
CA GLN A 97 -29.62 -22.39 -41.47
C GLN A 97 -28.90 -23.76 -41.51
N PRO A 98 -29.57 -24.86 -41.92
CA PRO A 98 -29.04 -26.21 -41.79
C PRO A 98 -28.16 -26.58 -42.98
N GLY A 99 -26.91 -26.96 -42.69
CA GLY A 99 -25.96 -27.47 -43.69
C GLY A 99 -24.73 -28.13 -43.09
N ASP A 100 -24.37 -27.80 -41.84
CA ASP A 100 -23.27 -28.43 -41.12
C ASP A 100 -23.77 -28.89 -39.75
N SER A 101 -23.76 -30.20 -39.49
CA SER A 101 -24.34 -30.83 -38.28
C SER A 101 -23.51 -30.63 -37.01
N SER A 102 -22.44 -29.82 -37.09
CA SER A 102 -21.43 -29.63 -36.04
C SER A 102 -21.44 -28.25 -35.36
N ALA A 103 -22.34 -27.34 -35.76
CA ALA A 103 -22.39 -25.99 -35.21
C ALA A 103 -23.40 -25.87 -34.05
N ARG A 104 -22.95 -25.41 -32.87
CA ARG A 104 -23.82 -25.15 -31.70
C ARG A 104 -23.61 -23.77 -31.10
N LEU A 105 -24.73 -23.10 -30.78
CA LEU A 105 -24.75 -21.77 -30.19
C LEU A 105 -24.88 -21.87 -28.66
N VAL A 106 -23.86 -21.42 -27.94
CA VAL A 106 -23.88 -21.22 -26.48
C VAL A 106 -24.25 -19.78 -26.20
N ARG A 107 -25.22 -19.54 -25.31
CA ARG A 107 -25.63 -18.19 -24.89
C ARG A 107 -25.47 -18.06 -23.38
N ASP A 108 -24.84 -16.97 -22.94
CA ASP A 108 -24.71 -16.60 -21.53
C ASP A 108 -24.83 -15.07 -21.37
N GLY A 109 -26.05 -14.61 -21.11
CA GLY A 109 -26.39 -13.18 -21.07
C GLY A 109 -26.33 -12.53 -22.45
N ALA A 110 -25.62 -11.40 -22.58
CA ALA A 110 -25.38 -10.71 -23.85
C ALA A 110 -24.27 -11.36 -24.70
N ALA A 111 -23.51 -12.31 -24.15
CA ALA A 111 -22.49 -13.04 -24.87
C ALA A 111 -23.10 -14.30 -25.50
N ALA A 112 -22.79 -14.54 -26.78
CA ALA A 112 -23.10 -15.80 -27.44
C ALA A 112 -21.85 -16.30 -28.16
N ALA A 113 -21.52 -17.58 -28.01
CA ALA A 113 -20.42 -18.27 -28.68
C ALA A 113 -20.98 -19.30 -29.64
N LEU A 114 -20.66 -19.20 -30.93
CA LEU A 114 -20.96 -20.25 -31.91
C LEU A 114 -19.74 -21.17 -32.03
N LEU A 115 -19.90 -22.44 -31.66
CA LEU A 115 -18.88 -23.48 -31.68
C LEU A 115 -19.08 -24.38 -32.90
N TYR A 116 -18.01 -24.63 -33.64
CA TYR A 116 -17.99 -25.57 -34.77
C TYR A 116 -17.04 -26.71 -34.46
N ASP A 117 -17.47 -27.95 -34.69
CA ASP A 117 -16.57 -29.12 -34.73
C ASP A 117 -16.22 -29.43 -36.19
N GLN A 118 -15.02 -29.03 -36.62
CA GLN A 118 -14.44 -29.46 -37.89
C GLN A 118 -13.14 -30.26 -37.65
N GLY A 119 -13.22 -31.29 -36.80
CA GLY A 119 -12.13 -32.25 -36.58
C GLY A 119 -11.03 -31.73 -35.66
N ASP A 120 -10.29 -30.70 -36.11
CA ASP A 120 -9.09 -30.15 -35.46
C ASP A 120 -9.20 -28.65 -35.07
N ALA A 121 -10.36 -28.03 -35.30
CA ALA A 121 -10.57 -26.59 -35.13
C ALA A 121 -11.87 -26.30 -34.37
N VAL A 122 -11.79 -25.44 -33.33
CA VAL A 122 -12.94 -24.92 -32.57
C VAL A 122 -13.02 -23.42 -32.82
N ALA A 123 -13.93 -22.97 -33.69
CA ALA A 123 -14.19 -21.54 -33.86
C ALA A 123 -15.08 -21.03 -32.72
N VAL A 124 -14.78 -19.85 -32.17
CA VAL A 124 -15.57 -19.18 -31.12
C VAL A 124 -15.97 -17.80 -31.64
N THR A 125 -17.20 -17.64 -32.10
CA THR A 125 -17.73 -16.32 -32.51
C THR A 125 -18.47 -15.68 -31.35
N THR A 126 -17.90 -14.63 -30.74
CA THR A 126 -18.58 -13.82 -29.71
C THR A 126 -19.46 -12.77 -30.37
N MET A 127 -20.78 -12.82 -30.17
CA MET A 127 -21.72 -11.81 -30.69
C MET A 127 -21.70 -10.52 -29.86
N LEU A 128 -20.58 -9.80 -29.90
CA LEU A 128 -20.52 -8.35 -29.69
C LEU A 128 -19.81 -7.81 -30.94
N GLU A 129 -20.54 -7.06 -31.77
CA GLU A 129 -20.06 -6.42 -33.01
C GLU A 129 -19.77 -7.27 -34.28
N ASN A 130 -20.52 -8.35 -34.56
CA ASN A 130 -20.49 -8.99 -35.89
C ASN A 130 -19.10 -9.39 -36.44
N ARG A 131 -18.12 -9.69 -35.57
CA ARG A 131 -16.79 -10.18 -35.98
C ARG A 131 -16.66 -11.68 -35.74
N SER A 132 -16.38 -12.47 -36.77
CA SER A 132 -16.07 -13.89 -36.65
C SER A 132 -14.58 -14.11 -36.41
N ILE A 133 -14.22 -14.81 -35.32
CA ILE A 133 -12.87 -15.32 -35.09
C ILE A 133 -12.91 -16.82 -35.38
N THR A 134 -12.32 -17.21 -36.51
CA THR A 134 -12.15 -18.62 -36.88
C THR A 134 -10.80 -19.07 -36.33
N CYS A 135 -10.78 -19.82 -35.23
CA CYS A 135 -9.57 -20.54 -34.84
C CYS A 135 -9.45 -21.78 -35.73
N GLY A 136 -8.38 -21.87 -36.52
CA GLY A 136 -7.98 -23.11 -37.21
C GLY A 136 -7.46 -24.16 -36.23
N SER A 137 -6.58 -25.05 -36.70
CA SER A 137 -5.77 -25.93 -35.85
C SER A 137 -5.24 -25.15 -34.65
N LEU A 138 -5.48 -25.65 -33.43
CA LEU A 138 -5.00 -25.01 -32.21
C LEU A 138 -3.51 -24.67 -32.43
N PRO A 139 -3.10 -23.39 -32.39
CA PRO A 139 -1.69 -23.07 -32.45
C PRO A 139 -1.00 -23.87 -31.35
N GLU A 140 0.21 -24.36 -31.60
CA GLU A 140 1.02 -24.90 -30.51
C GLU A 140 0.96 -23.88 -29.36
N PRO A 141 0.65 -24.32 -28.13
CA PRO A 141 0.57 -23.40 -27.01
C PRO A 141 1.89 -22.61 -27.00
N PRO A 142 1.84 -21.27 -26.93
CA PRO A 142 3.08 -20.51 -26.85
C PRO A 142 3.87 -21.07 -25.68
N ASP A 143 5.18 -21.24 -25.85
CA ASP A 143 6.04 -21.58 -24.73
C ASP A 143 5.67 -20.65 -23.56
N PRO A 144 5.49 -21.19 -22.35
CA PRO A 144 5.14 -20.38 -21.19
C PRO A 144 6.14 -19.22 -21.11
N ASP A 145 5.67 -17.98 -20.93
CA ASP A 145 6.58 -16.85 -20.79
C ASP A 145 7.39 -17.05 -19.50
N LEU A 146 8.59 -17.59 -19.69
CA LEU A 146 9.49 -17.98 -18.62
C LEU A 146 10.04 -16.79 -17.84
N ASN A 147 9.80 -15.56 -18.32
CA ASN A 147 10.15 -14.33 -17.62
C ASN A 147 9.06 -13.89 -16.63
N GLN A 148 7.90 -14.55 -16.57
CA GLN A 148 6.90 -14.23 -15.57
C GLN A 148 7.41 -14.57 -14.16
N PRO A 149 7.18 -13.68 -13.18
CA PRO A 149 7.69 -13.90 -11.83
C PRO A 149 7.05 -15.11 -11.15
N PHE A 150 5.84 -15.52 -11.57
CA PHE A 150 5.13 -16.64 -10.99
C PHE A 150 4.09 -17.26 -11.95
N PHE A 151 4.03 -18.59 -12.02
CA PHE A 151 2.91 -19.37 -12.58
C PHE A 151 2.82 -20.77 -11.94
N LEU A 152 1.67 -21.44 -12.07
CA LEU A 152 1.44 -22.77 -11.46
C LEU A 152 2.18 -23.88 -12.21
N GLY A 153 2.77 -24.83 -11.45
CA GLY A 153 3.45 -26.01 -12.00
C GLY A 153 4.94 -25.83 -12.30
N ARG A 154 5.55 -24.74 -11.82
CA ARG A 154 6.97 -24.47 -12.00
C ARG A 154 7.84 -25.32 -11.06
N THR A 155 8.42 -26.43 -11.55
CA THR A 155 9.21 -27.40 -10.73
C THR A 155 10.72 -27.46 -11.06
N GLN A 156 11.29 -26.47 -11.77
CA GLN A 156 12.66 -26.39 -12.38
C GLN A 156 12.80 -27.21 -13.71
N ARG A 157 13.56 -26.83 -14.76
CA ARG A 157 14.58 -25.80 -15.03
C ARG A 157 14.28 -25.05 -16.34
N LEU A 158 14.69 -23.77 -16.39
CA LEU A 158 14.61 -22.92 -17.59
C LEU A 158 15.71 -23.26 -18.63
N PRO A 159 15.54 -22.88 -19.92
CA PRO A 159 16.41 -23.25 -21.05
C PRO A 159 17.90 -22.95 -20.85
N SER A 160 18.74 -23.62 -21.65
CA SER A 160 20.20 -23.55 -21.63
C SER A 160 20.81 -22.28 -22.24
N ASN A 161 20.03 -21.47 -22.95
CA ASN A 161 20.49 -20.27 -23.64
C ASN A 161 19.84 -19.05 -22.96
N ARG A 162 20.51 -18.47 -21.96
CA ARG A 162 19.95 -17.35 -21.17
C ARG A 162 20.71 -16.04 -21.44
N PRO A 163 20.00 -14.90 -21.43
CA PRO A 163 20.64 -13.58 -21.41
C PRO A 163 21.29 -13.32 -20.04
N ASP A 164 22.10 -12.25 -19.97
CA ASP A 164 22.76 -11.82 -18.73
C ASP A 164 21.74 -11.56 -17.60
N GLU A 165 22.13 -11.86 -16.37
CA GLU A 165 21.32 -11.64 -15.16
C GLU A 165 21.07 -10.13 -14.96
N GLN A 166 19.84 -9.77 -14.58
CA GLN A 166 19.54 -8.38 -14.23
C GLN A 166 20.20 -8.03 -12.89
N PRO A 167 20.79 -6.83 -12.75
CA PRO A 167 21.42 -6.43 -11.49
C PRO A 167 20.37 -6.26 -10.38
N GLY A 168 20.81 -6.39 -9.14
CA GLY A 168 20.01 -5.96 -7.99
C GLY A 168 19.81 -4.44 -8.00
N PHE A 169 18.80 -3.98 -7.27
CA PHE A 169 18.64 -2.55 -7.03
C PHE A 169 19.59 -2.11 -5.92
N GLU A 170 20.47 -1.18 -6.26
CA GLU A 170 21.34 -0.50 -5.31
C GLU A 170 20.99 0.99 -5.32
N TRP A 171 20.78 1.55 -4.13
CA TRP A 171 20.55 2.97 -3.94
C TRP A 171 21.67 3.56 -3.09
N THR A 172 22.30 4.59 -3.62
CA THR A 172 23.24 5.42 -2.86
C THR A 172 22.61 6.79 -2.70
N GLU A 173 22.45 7.24 -1.46
CA GLU A 173 22.01 8.60 -1.20
C GLU A 173 23.07 9.58 -1.70
N GLU A 174 22.66 10.52 -2.56
CA GLU A 174 23.55 11.59 -2.96
C GLU A 174 23.77 12.56 -1.79
N PRO A 175 25.02 13.04 -1.59
CA PRO A 175 25.31 13.97 -0.52
C PRO A 175 24.56 15.30 -0.69
N THR A 176 24.29 15.93 0.46
CA THR A 176 23.73 17.26 0.70
C THR A 176 23.32 18.05 -0.55
N ARG A 177 22.02 18.02 -0.86
CA ARG A 177 21.39 18.91 -1.83
C ARG A 177 20.90 20.20 -1.13
N PRO A 178 20.79 21.33 -1.85
CA PRO A 178 20.08 22.49 -1.34
C PRO A 178 18.69 22.10 -0.84
N LEU A 179 18.24 22.71 0.24
CA LEU A 179 16.90 22.43 0.76
C LEU A 179 15.84 22.81 -0.27
N LYS A 180 14.86 21.94 -0.44
CA LYS A 180 13.65 22.19 -1.21
C LYS A 180 12.65 23.00 -0.37
N HIS A 181 11.75 23.70 -1.04
CA HIS A 181 10.80 24.63 -0.40
C HIS A 181 9.39 24.34 -0.91
N THR A 182 8.41 24.28 0.00
CA THR A 182 7.01 24.18 -0.41
C THR A 182 6.51 25.55 -0.88
N PRO A 183 5.51 25.60 -1.78
CA PRO A 183 4.79 26.83 -2.12
C PRO A 183 4.23 27.61 -0.92
N LEU A 184 4.10 26.97 0.24
CA LEU A 184 3.57 27.55 1.47
C LEU A 184 4.67 28.15 2.37
N GLU A 185 5.95 28.01 2.03
CA GLU A 185 7.06 28.40 2.90
C GLU A 185 7.00 29.88 3.34
N SER A 186 6.69 30.79 2.41
CA SER A 186 6.58 32.22 2.71
C SER A 186 5.44 32.50 3.70
N ILE A 187 4.31 31.81 3.58
CA ILE A 187 3.22 31.91 4.55
C ILE A 187 3.69 31.44 5.93
N HIS A 188 4.38 30.29 5.99
CA HIS A 188 4.86 29.75 7.26
C HIS A 188 5.83 30.71 7.94
N ARG A 189 6.83 31.19 7.22
CA ARG A 189 7.90 32.02 7.77
C ARG A 189 7.45 33.47 8.02
N ASP A 190 6.86 34.10 7.01
CA ASP A 190 6.68 35.55 6.98
C ASP A 190 5.34 35.99 7.58
N GLN A 191 4.29 35.15 7.48
CA GLN A 191 2.96 35.48 8.01
C GLN A 191 2.67 34.79 9.35
N LEU A 192 3.09 33.53 9.50
CA LEU A 192 2.78 32.72 10.69
C LEU A 192 3.97 32.60 11.67
N ASN A 193 5.13 33.17 11.34
CA ASN A 193 6.34 33.16 12.18
C ASN A 193 6.76 31.74 12.64
N ALA A 194 6.58 30.75 11.77
CA ALA A 194 6.91 29.37 12.06
C ALA A 194 8.42 29.19 12.29
N ARG A 195 8.78 28.30 13.22
CA ARG A 195 10.15 27.82 13.34
C ARG A 195 10.39 26.83 12.22
N MET A 196 11.25 27.17 11.28
CA MET A 196 11.62 26.31 10.15
C MET A 196 12.86 25.47 10.48
N VAL A 197 12.90 24.23 10.00
CA VAL A 197 14.04 23.31 10.14
C VAL A 197 14.28 22.50 8.87
N PRO A 198 15.53 22.07 8.60
CA PRO A 198 15.80 21.04 7.61
C PRO A 198 15.14 19.71 8.01
N PHE A 199 14.32 19.14 7.14
CA PHE A 199 13.67 17.86 7.34
C PHE A 199 13.52 17.13 6.01
N ALA A 200 14.11 15.93 5.88
CA ALA A 200 14.06 15.11 4.67
C ALA A 200 14.42 15.86 3.36
N GLY A 201 15.39 16.78 3.42
CA GLY A 201 15.80 17.59 2.26
C GLY A 201 14.91 18.81 1.96
N TRP A 202 13.90 19.10 2.81
CA TRP A 202 13.02 20.27 2.70
C TRP A 202 13.20 21.22 3.89
N ASN A 203 12.88 22.50 3.69
CA ASN A 203 12.75 23.47 4.78
C ASN A 203 11.30 23.51 5.27
N MET A 204 11.01 22.92 6.44
CA MET A 204 9.65 22.67 6.92
C MET A 204 9.38 23.29 8.30
N PRO A 205 8.12 23.67 8.62
CA PRO A 205 7.76 24.20 9.94
C PRO A 205 7.77 23.10 11.00
N VAL A 206 8.62 23.22 12.02
CA VAL A 206 8.61 22.30 13.18
C VAL A 206 7.49 22.63 14.17
N TYR A 207 7.22 23.92 14.37
CA TYR A 207 6.09 24.44 15.15
C TYR A 207 5.85 25.91 14.77
N TYR A 208 4.66 26.42 15.10
CA TYR A 208 4.24 27.81 14.94
C TYR A 208 4.20 28.56 16.27
N ARG A 209 3.50 28.01 17.27
CA ARG A 209 3.41 28.58 18.63
C ARG A 209 4.04 27.69 19.68
N GLY A 210 3.89 26.38 19.50
CA GLY A 210 4.42 25.39 20.42
C GLY A 210 3.78 24.03 20.21
N ILE A 211 4.60 22.98 20.31
CA ILE A 211 4.20 21.60 20.02
C ILE A 211 3.00 21.17 20.86
N ALA A 212 2.98 21.49 22.16
CA ALA A 212 1.88 21.12 23.06
C ALA A 212 0.54 21.80 22.69
N GLU A 213 0.57 23.07 22.32
CA GLU A 213 -0.63 23.81 21.90
C GLU A 213 -1.19 23.25 20.58
N GLU A 214 -0.31 22.95 19.63
CA GLU A 214 -0.65 22.40 18.32
C GLU A 214 -1.17 20.96 18.44
N HIS A 215 -0.51 20.13 19.24
CA HIS A 215 -0.98 18.78 19.58
C HIS A 215 -2.39 18.83 20.19
N ALA A 216 -2.60 19.72 21.18
CA ALA A 216 -3.91 19.88 21.80
C ALA A 216 -4.97 20.35 20.78
N ALA A 217 -4.61 21.18 19.81
CA ALA A 217 -5.52 21.60 18.75
C ALA A 217 -5.94 20.43 17.85
N VAL A 218 -5.03 19.52 17.49
CA VAL A 218 -5.34 18.29 16.73
C VAL A 218 -6.37 17.43 17.46
N ARG A 219 -6.16 17.22 18.76
CA ARG A 219 -7.02 16.37 19.61
C ARG A 219 -8.39 16.98 19.89
N LYS A 220 -8.44 18.29 20.19
CA LYS A 220 -9.67 18.97 20.65
C LYS A 220 -10.47 19.58 19.50
N THR A 221 -9.80 20.00 18.43
CA THR A 221 -10.36 20.83 17.35
C THR A 221 -9.88 20.34 15.97
N ALA A 222 -8.93 21.03 15.32
CA ALA A 222 -8.14 20.46 14.24
C ALA A 222 -6.78 21.18 14.09
N GLY A 223 -5.77 20.42 13.65
CA GLY A 223 -4.50 20.94 13.15
C GLY A 223 -4.43 20.91 11.63
N LEU A 224 -3.92 21.97 11.03
CA LEU A 224 -3.64 22.09 9.60
C LEU A 224 -2.12 21.94 9.37
N PHE A 225 -1.71 20.94 8.60
CA PHE A 225 -0.31 20.59 8.37
C PHE A 225 0.07 20.78 6.91
N ASP A 226 1.25 21.36 6.68
CA ASP A 226 1.90 21.31 5.38
C ASP A 226 2.60 19.95 5.22
N VAL A 227 2.05 19.12 4.34
CA VAL A 227 2.56 17.79 4.01
C VAL A 227 3.14 17.80 2.58
N GLY A 228 3.40 18.98 2.03
CA GLY A 228 3.83 19.19 0.66
C GLY A 228 5.22 18.65 0.33
N HIS A 229 6.00 18.25 1.34
CA HIS A 229 7.29 17.59 1.21
C HIS A 229 7.20 16.11 0.79
N MET A 230 6.05 15.45 0.97
CA MET A 230 5.85 14.05 0.57
C MET A 230 5.94 13.89 -0.96
N GLY A 231 6.46 12.74 -1.40
CA GLY A 231 6.46 12.37 -2.82
C GLY A 231 5.06 11.99 -3.27
N VAL A 232 4.67 12.40 -4.49
CA VAL A 232 3.34 12.13 -5.03
C VAL A 232 3.47 11.63 -6.46
N PHE A 233 3.13 10.38 -6.70
CA PHE A 233 3.24 9.73 -8.00
C PHE A 233 1.86 9.39 -8.58
N SER A 234 1.74 9.45 -9.90
CA SER A 234 0.61 8.89 -10.65
C SER A 234 1.06 7.59 -11.32
N ILE A 235 0.24 6.55 -11.20
CA ILE A 235 0.43 5.25 -11.85
C ILE A 235 -0.81 4.97 -12.69
N GLU A 236 -0.61 4.95 -14.01
CA GLU A 236 -1.69 4.97 -15.00
C GLU A 236 -1.58 3.82 -16.02
N GLY A 237 -2.74 3.32 -16.47
CA GLY A 237 -2.89 2.36 -17.57
C GLY A 237 -3.58 1.05 -17.18
N ALA A 238 -3.94 0.26 -18.18
CA ALA A 238 -4.73 -0.97 -18.02
C ALA A 238 -4.10 -2.02 -17.07
N LYS A 239 -2.77 -2.00 -16.92
CA LYS A 239 -2.02 -2.89 -16.02
C LYS A 239 -1.61 -2.24 -14.69
N ALA A 240 -2.08 -1.04 -14.37
CA ALA A 240 -1.69 -0.30 -13.16
C ALA A 240 -1.91 -1.09 -11.86
N SER A 241 -3.03 -1.80 -11.73
CA SER A 241 -3.26 -2.64 -10.55
C SER A 241 -2.33 -3.86 -10.48
N GLU A 242 -1.98 -4.44 -11.63
CA GLU A 242 -1.06 -5.60 -11.70
C GLU A 242 0.36 -5.17 -11.33
N PHE A 243 0.81 -4.02 -11.84
CA PHE A 243 2.08 -3.42 -11.46
C PHE A 243 2.13 -3.08 -9.96
N LEU A 244 1.08 -2.46 -9.43
CA LEU A 244 0.98 -2.17 -8.00
C LEU A 244 0.93 -3.45 -7.14
N ASP A 245 0.25 -4.50 -7.59
CA ASP A 245 0.26 -5.81 -6.93
C ASP A 245 1.65 -6.47 -7.02
N LEU A 246 2.45 -6.19 -8.04
CA LEU A 246 3.82 -6.68 -8.14
C LEU A 246 4.73 -6.00 -7.11
N VAL A 247 4.73 -4.67 -7.09
CA VAL A 247 5.72 -3.87 -6.35
C VAL A 247 5.36 -3.60 -4.90
N THR A 248 4.08 -3.71 -4.53
CA THR A 248 3.61 -3.38 -3.18
C THR A 248 3.08 -4.60 -2.43
N THR A 249 2.99 -4.52 -1.11
CA THR A 249 2.49 -5.62 -0.28
C THR A 249 0.96 -5.67 -0.13
N ALA A 250 0.24 -4.59 -0.42
CA ALA A 250 -1.22 -4.55 -0.47
C ALA A 250 -1.78 -5.15 -1.76
N ASN A 251 -3.10 -5.29 -1.82
CA ASN A 251 -3.80 -5.80 -2.99
C ASN A 251 -4.55 -4.65 -3.68
N ALA A 252 -3.87 -4.01 -4.63
CA ALA A 252 -4.38 -2.90 -5.43
C ALA A 252 -5.49 -3.34 -6.39
N SER A 253 -5.44 -4.58 -6.92
CA SER A 253 -6.50 -5.08 -7.80
C SER A 253 -7.87 -5.22 -7.12
N ARG A 254 -7.89 -5.48 -5.80
CA ARG A 254 -9.11 -5.50 -4.97
C ARG A 254 -9.51 -4.14 -4.41
N LEU A 255 -8.69 -3.12 -4.58
CA LEU A 255 -9.00 -1.78 -4.08
C LEU A 255 -10.10 -1.18 -4.96
N GLY A 256 -11.28 -0.91 -4.40
CA GLY A 256 -12.37 -0.26 -5.16
C GLY A 256 -12.00 1.16 -5.61
N VAL A 257 -12.60 1.65 -6.69
CA VAL A 257 -12.45 3.06 -7.09
C VAL A 257 -12.96 3.97 -5.96
N GLY A 258 -12.22 5.04 -5.68
CA GLY A 258 -12.47 5.94 -4.57
C GLY A 258 -12.07 5.36 -3.20
N ARG A 259 -11.24 4.31 -3.17
CA ARG A 259 -10.69 3.74 -1.94
C ARG A 259 -9.17 3.87 -1.92
N SER A 260 -8.61 3.77 -0.72
CA SER A 260 -7.16 3.78 -0.49
C SER A 260 -6.70 2.61 0.38
N ALA A 261 -5.41 2.30 0.30
CA ALA A 261 -4.77 1.25 1.08
C ALA A 261 -3.36 1.65 1.48
N TYR A 262 -3.04 1.50 2.76
CA TYR A 262 -1.67 1.56 3.27
C TYR A 262 -0.93 0.26 2.93
N THR A 263 0.35 0.37 2.57
CA THR A 263 1.17 -0.72 2.05
C THR A 263 2.65 -0.43 2.20
N TYR A 264 3.49 -1.40 1.83
CA TYR A 264 4.94 -1.29 1.79
C TYR A 264 5.50 -1.53 0.39
N LEU A 265 6.64 -0.91 0.10
CA LEU A 265 7.62 -1.37 -0.86
C LEU A 265 8.67 -2.19 -0.11
N LEU A 266 8.95 -3.39 -0.60
CA LEU A 266 10.05 -4.21 -0.09
C LEU A 266 11.08 -4.40 -1.20
N ASP A 267 12.34 -4.59 -0.80
CA ASP A 267 13.35 -5.08 -1.72
C ASP A 267 13.16 -6.59 -1.97
N THR A 268 13.98 -7.16 -2.84
CA THR A 268 13.91 -8.58 -3.19
C THR A 268 14.23 -9.54 -2.03
N THR A 269 14.86 -9.05 -0.97
CA THR A 269 15.21 -9.80 0.25
C THR A 269 14.20 -9.61 1.39
N GLY A 270 13.15 -8.82 1.17
CA GLY A 270 12.07 -8.57 2.13
C GLY A 270 12.36 -7.46 3.13
N HIS A 271 13.41 -6.66 2.92
CA HIS A 271 13.69 -5.47 3.70
C HIS A 271 12.78 -4.33 3.24
N THR A 272 12.42 -3.42 4.15
CA THR A 272 11.49 -2.33 3.82
C THR A 272 12.20 -1.19 3.12
N LEU A 273 11.79 -0.90 1.89
CA LEU A 273 12.23 0.28 1.15
C LEU A 273 11.46 1.52 1.57
N ASP A 274 10.12 1.41 1.65
CA ASP A 274 9.26 2.48 2.15
C ASP A 274 7.88 1.93 2.58
N ASP A 275 7.16 2.72 3.36
CA ASP A 275 5.71 2.62 3.54
C ASP A 275 4.97 3.73 2.80
N LEU A 276 3.82 3.41 2.21
CA LEU A 276 3.09 4.34 1.36
C LEU A 276 1.57 4.12 1.40
N ILE A 277 0.82 5.08 0.87
CA ILE A 277 -0.62 4.95 0.64
C ILE A 277 -0.92 4.99 -0.86
N ILE A 278 -1.68 4.00 -1.33
CA ILE A 278 -2.26 3.95 -2.67
C ILE A 278 -3.68 4.49 -2.61
N TYR A 279 -4.02 5.42 -3.49
CA TYR A 279 -5.36 5.97 -3.70
C TYR A 279 -5.84 5.59 -5.11
N ARG A 280 -6.89 4.76 -5.23
CA ARG A 280 -7.47 4.42 -6.54
C ARG A 280 -8.47 5.50 -6.94
N LEU A 281 -8.04 6.45 -7.77
CA LEU A 281 -8.87 7.57 -8.21
C LEU A 281 -9.88 7.15 -9.28
N GLN A 282 -9.44 6.33 -10.23
CA GLN A 282 -10.27 5.79 -11.32
C GLN A 282 -9.88 4.33 -11.62
N THR A 283 -10.54 3.68 -12.58
CA THR A 283 -10.29 2.27 -12.93
C THR A 283 -8.81 1.97 -13.18
N GLU A 284 -8.13 2.86 -13.90
CA GLU A 284 -6.75 2.71 -14.37
C GLU A 284 -5.83 3.85 -13.90
N ARG A 285 -6.24 4.64 -12.90
CA ARG A 285 -5.47 5.77 -12.39
C ARG A 285 -5.38 5.72 -10.87
N TYR A 286 -4.14 5.67 -10.40
CA TYR A 286 -3.79 5.61 -8.99
C TYR A 286 -2.90 6.78 -8.63
N LEU A 287 -3.13 7.35 -7.47
CA LEU A 287 -2.23 8.29 -6.83
C LEU A 287 -1.50 7.55 -5.71
N VAL A 288 -0.18 7.69 -5.64
CA VAL A 288 0.67 7.02 -4.65
C VAL A 288 1.46 8.08 -3.89
N VAL A 289 1.37 8.05 -2.56
CA VAL A 289 2.08 8.99 -1.69
C VAL A 289 3.15 8.25 -0.92
N VAL A 290 4.40 8.67 -1.10
CA VAL A 290 5.62 8.06 -0.52
C VAL A 290 6.29 9.02 0.46
N ASN A 291 7.12 8.50 1.37
CA ASN A 291 7.81 9.32 2.34
C ASN A 291 8.78 10.31 1.66
N ALA A 292 8.87 11.52 2.22
CA ALA A 292 9.71 12.58 1.67
C ALA A 292 11.19 12.19 1.54
N SER A 293 11.74 11.47 2.53
CA SER A 293 13.15 11.03 2.52
C SER A 293 13.43 9.94 1.49
N ASN A 294 12.40 9.22 1.04
CA ASN A 294 12.52 8.07 0.15
C ASN A 294 12.05 8.38 -1.27
N THR A 295 11.59 9.60 -1.55
CA THR A 295 10.93 9.94 -2.81
C THR A 295 11.79 9.59 -4.04
N GLU A 296 13.06 9.99 -4.06
CA GLU A 296 13.95 9.71 -5.17
C GLU A 296 14.31 8.22 -5.28
N LYS A 297 14.48 7.54 -4.14
CA LYS A 297 14.77 6.09 -4.07
C LYS A 297 13.60 5.29 -4.63
N ASP A 298 12.39 5.61 -4.19
CA ASP A 298 11.16 4.95 -4.58
C ASP A 298 10.85 5.21 -6.06
N TRP A 299 11.07 6.43 -6.52
CA TRP A 299 10.95 6.77 -7.94
C TRP A 299 11.92 5.94 -8.80
N ALA A 300 13.19 5.85 -8.40
CA ALA A 300 14.20 5.07 -9.11
C ALA A 300 13.87 3.57 -9.11
N TRP A 301 13.40 3.04 -7.99
CA TRP A 301 12.97 1.65 -7.84
C TRP A 301 11.77 1.34 -8.75
N LEU A 302 10.68 2.10 -8.62
CA LEU A 302 9.45 1.88 -9.41
C LEU A 302 9.71 2.04 -10.91
N THR A 303 10.47 3.06 -11.30
CA THR A 303 10.85 3.28 -12.70
C THR A 303 11.69 2.13 -13.23
N GLY A 304 12.68 1.67 -12.47
CA GLY A 304 13.52 0.56 -12.92
C GLY A 304 12.82 -0.78 -12.96
N VAL A 305 11.87 -1.06 -12.06
CA VAL A 305 11.03 -2.26 -12.17
C VAL A 305 10.10 -2.17 -13.39
N ASN A 306 9.51 -1.00 -13.67
CA ASN A 306 8.66 -0.77 -14.84
C ASN A 306 9.44 -0.90 -16.16
N GLU A 307 10.69 -0.45 -16.18
CA GLU A 307 11.62 -0.54 -17.31
C GLU A 307 12.37 -1.89 -17.37
N GLN A 308 12.07 -2.82 -16.45
CA GLN A 308 12.71 -4.14 -16.37
C GLN A 308 14.25 -4.05 -16.26
N ARG A 309 14.77 -3.10 -15.46
CA ARG A 309 16.20 -2.92 -15.24
C ARG A 309 16.77 -3.74 -14.08
N TYR A 310 15.93 -4.16 -13.14
CA TYR A 310 16.36 -4.83 -11.91
C TYR A 310 15.81 -6.24 -11.82
N SER A 311 16.59 -7.14 -11.22
CA SER A 311 16.09 -8.43 -10.77
C SER A 311 15.06 -8.23 -9.66
N ILE A 312 13.91 -8.90 -9.78
CA ILE A 312 12.77 -8.79 -8.85
C ILE A 312 12.51 -10.05 -8.02
N GLU A 313 13.23 -11.15 -8.32
CA GLU A 313 13.19 -12.41 -7.57
C GLU A 313 14.61 -12.99 -7.51
N PRO A 314 15.25 -13.06 -6.32
CA PRO A 314 16.64 -13.50 -6.22
C PRO A 314 16.87 -14.94 -6.71
N ASN A 315 15.87 -15.81 -6.57
CA ASN A 315 15.95 -17.20 -7.01
C ASN A 315 15.60 -17.37 -8.51
N ASP A 316 15.23 -16.27 -9.17
CA ASP A 316 14.91 -16.21 -10.59
C ASP A 316 15.31 -14.85 -11.20
N PRO A 317 16.61 -14.65 -11.48
CA PRO A 317 17.13 -13.38 -12.00
C PRO A 317 16.56 -12.91 -13.35
N TRP A 318 15.78 -13.76 -14.04
CA TRP A 318 15.11 -13.45 -15.30
C TRP A 318 13.62 -13.15 -15.13
N ALA A 319 13.08 -13.23 -13.92
CA ALA A 319 11.74 -12.75 -13.61
C ALA A 319 11.67 -11.25 -13.93
N LYS A 320 10.64 -10.83 -14.65
CA LYS A 320 10.42 -9.44 -15.07
C LYS A 320 9.01 -8.98 -14.76
N SER A 321 8.84 -7.68 -14.60
CA SER A 321 7.50 -7.09 -14.60
C SER A 321 6.85 -7.28 -15.97
N THR A 322 5.71 -7.98 -16.03
CA THR A 322 4.85 -8.06 -17.21
C THR A 322 3.88 -6.88 -17.34
N ALA A 323 3.86 -6.00 -16.34
CA ALA A 323 2.93 -4.89 -16.21
C ALA A 323 3.64 -3.56 -16.49
N VAL A 324 3.72 -3.18 -17.77
CA VAL A 324 4.23 -1.87 -18.18
C VAL A 324 3.12 -0.83 -17.99
N VAL A 325 3.45 0.26 -17.29
CA VAL A 325 2.52 1.33 -16.92
C VAL A 325 3.13 2.70 -17.20
N THR A 326 2.29 3.74 -17.21
CA THR A 326 2.76 5.13 -17.22
C THR A 326 2.98 5.59 -15.79
N LEU A 327 4.23 5.91 -15.44
CA LEU A 327 4.61 6.51 -14.17
C LEU A 327 4.80 8.01 -14.36
N ARG A 328 4.28 8.83 -13.43
CA ARG A 328 4.48 10.28 -13.40
C ARG A 328 4.81 10.74 -12.00
N ASN A 329 5.80 11.61 -11.85
CA ASN A 329 6.08 12.29 -10.60
C ASN A 329 5.34 13.62 -10.59
N LEU A 330 4.27 13.73 -9.80
CA LEU A 330 3.41 14.92 -9.74
C LEU A 330 4.04 16.08 -8.94
N LYS A 331 5.31 15.95 -8.55
CA LYS A 331 6.14 17.04 -8.06
C LYS A 331 7.01 17.67 -9.13
N ASP A 332 7.22 16.98 -10.26
CA ASP A 332 8.12 17.46 -11.30
C ASP A 332 7.51 18.60 -12.10
N ASP A 333 8.35 19.55 -12.51
CA ASP A 333 7.95 20.67 -13.36
C ASP A 333 7.51 20.22 -14.76
N ALA A 334 7.80 18.98 -15.17
CA ALA A 334 7.27 18.41 -16.40
C ALA A 334 5.76 18.13 -16.33
N GLU A 335 5.19 18.02 -15.13
CA GLU A 335 3.79 17.67 -14.88
C GLU A 335 2.94 18.91 -14.50
N ILE A 336 3.28 20.10 -15.01
CA ILE A 336 2.73 21.42 -14.62
C ILE A 336 1.25 21.35 -14.24
N ASP A 337 0.37 20.98 -15.18
CA ASP A 337 -1.09 20.99 -14.99
C ASP A 337 -1.61 19.93 -14.01
N ARG A 338 -0.81 18.90 -13.74
CA ARG A 338 -1.18 17.73 -12.94
C ARG A 338 -0.53 17.74 -11.56
N ARG A 339 0.33 18.72 -11.27
CA ARG A 339 1.07 18.75 -10.01
C ARG A 339 0.12 18.68 -8.81
N ARG A 340 0.61 18.02 -7.77
CA ARG A 340 -0.12 17.85 -6.51
C ARG A 340 0.74 18.16 -5.31
N LEU A 341 0.18 18.94 -4.42
CA LEU A 341 0.69 19.25 -3.10
C LEU A 341 -0.32 18.72 -2.07
N ASP A 342 0.20 18.07 -1.03
CA ASP A 342 -0.62 17.52 0.04
C ASP A 342 -0.68 18.48 1.23
N ILE A 343 -1.90 18.73 1.70
CA ILE A 343 -2.22 19.45 2.94
C ILE A 343 -3.08 18.53 3.79
N ALA A 344 -2.73 18.35 5.06
CA ALA A 344 -3.52 17.53 5.97
C ALA A 344 -4.28 18.39 6.99
N LEU A 345 -5.60 18.19 7.08
CA LEU A 345 -6.46 18.79 8.10
C LEU A 345 -6.98 17.68 9.03
N GLN A 346 -6.45 17.64 10.25
CA GLN A 346 -6.60 16.50 11.16
C GLN A 346 -7.26 16.93 12.46
N GLY A 347 -8.34 16.26 12.86
CA GLY A 347 -9.04 16.51 14.12
C GLY A 347 -10.57 16.53 14.00
N PRO A 348 -11.30 16.51 15.13
CA PRO A 348 -12.75 16.38 15.18
C PRO A 348 -13.55 17.37 14.31
N VAL A 349 -13.06 18.61 14.14
CA VAL A 349 -13.79 19.65 13.38
C VAL A 349 -13.40 19.71 11.89
N SER A 350 -12.42 18.93 11.46
CA SER A 350 -11.89 18.93 10.07
C SER A 350 -12.99 18.79 9.01
N ARG A 351 -13.94 17.87 9.21
CA ARG A 351 -15.09 17.68 8.31
C ARG A 351 -15.95 18.95 8.20
N LYS A 352 -16.24 19.60 9.33
CA LYS A 352 -17.09 20.79 9.38
C LYS A 352 -16.45 21.95 8.61
N VAL A 353 -15.13 22.10 8.72
CA VAL A 353 -14.36 23.11 7.99
C VAL A 353 -14.45 22.87 6.48
N LEU A 354 -14.18 21.64 6.02
CA LEU A 354 -14.31 21.29 4.60
C LEU A 354 -15.73 21.50 4.05
N GLN A 355 -16.76 21.19 4.85
CA GLN A 355 -18.14 21.44 4.46
C GLN A 355 -18.49 22.95 4.38
N ARG A 356 -17.84 23.80 5.16
CA ARG A 356 -18.02 25.26 5.08
C ARG A 356 -17.32 25.87 3.86
N LEU A 357 -16.23 25.27 3.40
CA LEU A 357 -15.54 25.66 2.17
C LEU A 357 -16.30 25.26 0.91
N ALA A 358 -17.09 24.19 0.96
CA ALA A 358 -17.92 23.76 -0.16
C ALA A 358 -19.16 24.66 -0.30
N HIS A 359 -19.31 25.31 -1.47
CA HIS A 359 -20.46 26.17 -1.75
C HIS A 359 -21.69 25.39 -2.26
N ASP A 360 -21.48 24.27 -2.93
CA ASP A 360 -22.56 23.42 -3.45
C ASP A 360 -22.92 22.26 -2.49
N GLU A 361 -24.18 21.82 -2.54
CA GLU A 361 -24.69 20.75 -1.67
C GLU A 361 -24.16 19.36 -2.05
N GLU A 362 -23.72 19.16 -3.30
CA GLU A 362 -23.19 17.88 -3.75
C GLU A 362 -21.82 17.60 -3.09
N THR A 363 -20.90 18.54 -3.15
CA THR A 363 -19.58 18.46 -2.52
C THR A 363 -19.70 18.29 -1.00
N LYS A 364 -20.59 19.04 -0.34
CA LYS A 364 -20.90 18.85 1.08
C LYS A 364 -21.39 17.43 1.38
N ARG A 365 -22.28 16.89 0.55
CA ARG A 365 -22.80 15.53 0.68
C ARG A 365 -21.70 14.49 0.48
N ILE A 366 -20.79 14.69 -0.48
CA ILE A 366 -19.63 13.83 -0.71
C ILE A 366 -18.76 13.79 0.55
N ILE A 367 -18.27 14.95 1.02
CA ILE A 367 -17.40 15.08 2.20
C ILE A 367 -18.04 14.43 3.44
N ARG A 368 -19.35 14.67 3.65
CA ARG A 368 -20.10 14.11 4.78
C ARG A 368 -20.18 12.58 4.77
N ARG A 369 -20.23 11.97 3.60
CA ARG A 369 -20.39 10.51 3.43
C ARG A 369 -19.06 9.76 3.35
N MET A 370 -17.92 10.45 3.27
CA MET A 370 -16.61 9.81 3.22
C MET A 370 -16.34 8.97 4.49
N ARG A 371 -16.10 7.68 4.26
CA ARG A 371 -15.65 6.72 5.27
C ARG A 371 -14.12 6.69 5.31
N SER A 372 -13.55 6.11 6.36
CA SER A 372 -12.10 5.97 6.47
C SER A 372 -11.53 5.33 5.21
N PHE A 373 -10.40 5.84 4.73
CA PHE A 373 -9.76 5.42 3.47
C PHE A 373 -10.61 5.61 2.20
N ASP A 374 -11.65 6.45 2.22
CA ASP A 374 -12.25 6.95 0.97
C ASP A 374 -11.40 8.09 0.39
N VAL A 375 -11.34 8.18 -0.95
CA VAL A 375 -10.76 9.30 -1.70
C VAL A 375 -11.74 9.76 -2.77
N ARG A 376 -11.87 11.06 -2.99
CA ARG A 376 -12.80 11.65 -3.96
C ARG A 376 -12.13 12.83 -4.66
N THR A 377 -12.23 12.87 -5.98
CA THR A 377 -11.99 14.10 -6.75
C THR A 377 -13.22 14.98 -6.61
N VAL A 378 -13.03 16.23 -6.20
CA VAL A 378 -14.09 17.23 -6.04
C VAL A 378 -13.60 18.59 -6.53
N ASN A 379 -14.55 19.45 -6.89
CA ASN A 379 -14.29 20.87 -7.10
C ASN A 379 -14.67 21.61 -5.82
N LEU A 380 -13.70 22.23 -5.15
CA LEU A 380 -13.91 23.01 -3.94
C LEU A 380 -13.70 24.49 -4.27
N ASP A 381 -14.79 25.24 -4.38
CA ASP A 381 -14.77 26.68 -4.70
C ASP A 381 -13.97 27.00 -5.99
N GLY A 382 -14.26 26.28 -7.06
CA GLY A 382 -13.58 26.43 -8.36
C GLY A 382 -12.23 25.72 -8.46
N THR A 383 -11.73 25.12 -7.37
CA THR A 383 -10.44 24.40 -7.36
C THR A 383 -10.66 22.89 -7.45
N ASP A 384 -10.17 22.27 -8.53
CA ASP A 384 -10.15 20.81 -8.65
C ASP A 384 -9.07 20.20 -7.75
N LEU A 385 -9.47 19.27 -6.90
CA LEU A 385 -8.58 18.62 -5.94
C LEU A 385 -9.05 17.21 -5.59
N GLU A 386 -8.19 16.42 -4.97
CA GLU A 386 -8.55 15.15 -4.37
C GLU A 386 -8.58 15.26 -2.85
N ILE A 387 -9.68 14.84 -2.23
CA ILE A 387 -9.81 14.74 -0.77
C ILE A 387 -9.78 13.27 -0.40
N ALA A 388 -8.90 12.90 0.51
CA ALA A 388 -8.83 11.56 1.11
C ALA A 388 -9.15 11.62 2.60
N ARG A 389 -9.95 10.67 3.12
CA ARG A 389 -10.17 10.51 4.56
C ARG A 389 -9.11 9.57 5.14
N THR A 390 -7.88 10.06 5.10
CA THR A 390 -6.65 9.46 5.64
C THR A 390 -6.00 10.43 6.63
N GLY A 391 -5.05 9.92 7.41
CA GLY A 391 -4.38 10.72 8.43
C GLY A 391 -3.35 9.93 9.21
N TYR A 392 -2.44 10.67 9.83
CA TYR A 392 -1.27 10.13 10.54
C TYR A 392 -1.21 10.60 12.01
N THR A 393 -2.35 11.02 12.58
CA THR A 393 -2.40 11.63 13.92
C THR A 393 -3.12 10.77 14.96
N GLY A 394 -3.72 9.65 14.55
CA GLY A 394 -4.64 8.84 15.38
C GLY A 394 -6.05 9.42 15.52
N GLU A 395 -6.33 10.59 14.94
CA GLU A 395 -7.67 11.16 14.98
C GLU A 395 -8.69 10.33 14.22
N LYS A 396 -9.89 10.20 14.79
CA LYS A 396 -11.00 9.48 14.14
C LYS A 396 -11.49 10.16 12.86
N VAL A 397 -11.24 11.46 12.74
CA VAL A 397 -11.61 12.29 11.59
C VAL A 397 -10.41 13.14 11.21
N GLY A 398 -9.98 12.99 9.97
CA GLY A 398 -8.94 13.77 9.34
C GLY A 398 -9.03 13.59 7.84
N TYR A 399 -8.45 14.55 7.13
CA TYR A 399 -8.43 14.57 5.68
C TYR A 399 -7.04 14.96 5.17
N GLU A 400 -6.63 14.35 4.07
CA GLU A 400 -5.54 14.79 3.20
C GLU A 400 -6.16 15.41 1.96
N ILE A 401 -5.56 16.50 1.48
CA ILE A 401 -6.09 17.34 0.42
C ILE A 401 -4.97 17.56 -0.60
N PHE A 402 -5.11 16.90 -1.75
CA PHE A 402 -4.18 16.99 -2.86
C PHE A 402 -4.64 18.10 -3.79
N VAL A 403 -3.94 19.23 -3.77
CA VAL A 403 -4.28 20.46 -4.50
C VAL A 403 -3.14 20.85 -5.44
N HIS A 404 -3.46 21.58 -6.51
CA HIS A 404 -2.42 22.16 -7.35
C HIS A 404 -1.58 23.19 -6.55
N PRO A 405 -0.24 23.22 -6.70
CA PRO A 405 0.64 24.15 -5.98
C PRO A 405 0.22 25.63 -6.03
N GLU A 406 -0.32 26.09 -7.15
CA GLU A 406 -0.74 27.49 -7.33
C GLU A 406 -1.95 27.87 -6.48
N ALA A 407 -2.83 26.90 -6.17
CA ALA A 407 -4.01 27.12 -5.33
C ALA A 407 -3.76 26.82 -3.84
N ALA A 408 -2.59 26.28 -3.50
CA ALA A 408 -2.29 25.81 -2.14
C ALA A 408 -2.30 26.95 -1.10
N ALA A 409 -1.69 28.09 -1.43
CA ALA A 409 -1.60 29.26 -0.54
C ALA A 409 -2.99 29.82 -0.18
N ASP A 410 -3.85 29.96 -1.18
CA ASP A 410 -5.22 30.45 -1.01
C ASP A 410 -6.05 29.45 -0.22
N LEU A 411 -5.96 28.16 -0.55
CA LEU A 411 -6.67 27.11 0.17
C LEU A 411 -6.25 27.04 1.65
N TRP A 412 -4.94 27.09 1.93
CA TRP A 412 -4.39 27.11 3.29
C TRP A 412 -4.99 28.27 4.10
N THR A 413 -4.95 29.46 3.54
CA THR A 413 -5.47 30.68 4.19
C THR A 413 -6.98 30.58 4.43
N LYS A 414 -7.75 30.12 3.43
CA LYS A 414 -9.20 29.93 3.55
C LYS A 414 -9.56 28.90 4.62
N ILE A 415 -8.82 27.79 4.72
CA ILE A 415 -9.05 26.77 5.78
C ILE A 415 -8.88 27.39 7.16
N LEU A 416 -7.80 28.15 7.39
CA LEU A 416 -7.56 28.81 8.67
C LEU A 416 -8.64 29.84 9.00
N GLN A 417 -9.03 30.67 8.02
CA GLN A 417 -10.08 31.68 8.20
C GLN A 417 -11.44 31.05 8.54
N VAL A 418 -11.88 30.04 7.79
CA VAL A 418 -13.16 29.36 7.99
C VAL A 418 -13.19 28.50 9.25
N GLY A 419 -12.01 28.08 9.72
CA GLY A 419 -11.81 27.27 10.91
C GLY A 419 -11.52 28.06 12.18
N ASP A 420 -11.33 29.37 12.11
CA ASP A 420 -10.89 30.20 13.25
C ASP A 420 -11.86 30.13 14.44
N ASP A 421 -13.16 30.31 14.20
CA ASP A 421 -14.22 30.17 15.22
C ASP A 421 -14.39 28.73 15.73
N LEU A 422 -13.81 27.75 15.04
CA LEU A 422 -13.79 26.34 15.42
C LEU A 422 -12.49 25.93 16.11
N GLY A 423 -11.54 26.86 16.28
CA GLY A 423 -10.25 26.64 16.93
C GLY A 423 -9.22 25.89 16.08
N VAL A 424 -9.37 25.89 14.75
CA VAL A 424 -8.36 25.31 13.86
C VAL A 424 -7.03 26.07 13.99
N LYS A 425 -5.92 25.36 14.07
CA LYS A 425 -4.58 25.96 14.14
C LYS A 425 -3.64 25.36 13.10
N PRO A 426 -2.67 26.13 12.57
CA PRO A 426 -1.55 25.53 11.86
C PRO A 426 -0.73 24.67 12.84
N ALA A 427 -0.24 23.54 12.37
CA ALA A 427 0.50 22.57 13.18
C ALA A 427 1.74 22.07 12.42
N GLY A 428 2.88 22.04 13.12
CA GLY A 428 4.17 21.68 12.54
C GLY A 428 4.56 20.21 12.74
N LEU A 429 5.77 19.86 12.28
CA LEU A 429 6.31 18.50 12.38
C LEU A 429 6.38 17.98 13.82
N GLY A 430 6.59 18.82 14.83
CA GLY A 430 6.63 18.37 16.23
C GLY A 430 5.25 17.92 16.75
N ALA A 431 4.17 18.60 16.34
CA ALA A 431 2.81 18.16 16.66
C ALA A 431 2.45 16.87 15.88
N ARG A 432 2.91 16.75 14.63
CA ARG A 432 2.76 15.52 13.83
C ARG A 432 3.46 14.33 14.52
N ASP A 433 4.69 14.51 14.95
CA ASP A 433 5.48 13.46 15.60
C ASP A 433 4.95 13.05 16.99
N SER A 434 4.47 14.02 17.77
CA SER A 434 3.87 13.71 19.07
C SER A 434 2.52 13.00 18.95
N THR A 435 1.65 13.44 18.03
CA THR A 435 0.32 12.84 17.83
C THR A 435 0.40 11.43 17.24
N ARG A 436 1.31 11.18 16.29
CA ARG A 436 1.54 9.82 15.76
C ARG A 436 2.14 8.89 16.81
N THR A 437 3.05 9.40 17.65
CA THR A 437 3.66 8.62 18.75
C THR A 437 2.61 8.23 19.78
N GLU A 438 1.71 9.15 20.11
CA GLU A 438 0.56 8.86 20.96
C GLU A 438 -0.39 7.83 20.35
N ALA A 439 -0.65 7.91 19.05
CA ALA A 439 -1.46 6.92 18.35
C ALA A 439 -0.76 5.57 18.16
N GLY A 440 0.55 5.48 18.44
CA GLY A 440 1.35 4.30 18.20
C GLY A 440 1.58 4.01 16.71
N LEU A 441 1.60 5.03 15.86
CA LEU A 441 1.88 4.88 14.43
C LEU A 441 3.39 4.90 14.16
N PRO A 442 3.91 4.00 13.30
CA PRO A 442 5.33 3.88 13.02
C PRO A 442 5.81 5.03 12.13
N LEU A 443 7.06 5.45 12.31
CA LEU A 443 7.74 6.38 11.41
C LEU A 443 8.91 5.65 10.73
N TYR A 444 9.02 5.82 9.41
CA TYR A 444 10.16 5.32 8.65
C TYR A 444 11.48 5.86 9.24
N GLY A 445 12.46 4.99 9.44
CA GLY A 445 13.73 5.30 10.10
C GLY A 445 13.72 5.13 11.62
N HIS A 446 12.55 4.98 12.24
CA HIS A 446 12.39 4.85 13.70
C HIS A 446 11.78 3.51 14.11
N GLU A 447 10.51 3.27 13.74
CA GLU A 447 9.79 2.02 14.03
C GLU A 447 9.67 1.11 12.81
N LEU A 448 10.16 1.55 11.66
CA LEU A 448 10.13 0.83 10.40
C LEU A 448 11.42 1.13 9.62
N ALA A 449 12.03 0.11 9.02
CA ALA A 449 13.30 0.22 8.31
C ALA A 449 14.40 0.88 9.16
N GLY A 450 15.24 1.71 8.52
CA GLY A 450 16.24 2.53 9.20
C GLY A 450 17.41 1.74 9.77
N PRO A 451 18.17 2.34 10.72
CA PRO A 451 19.35 1.72 11.30
C PRO A 451 19.09 0.41 12.05
N LEU A 452 17.85 0.20 12.51
CA LEU A 452 17.43 -1.03 13.17
C LEU A 452 16.90 -2.09 12.20
N ASP A 453 16.79 -1.77 10.90
CA ASP A 453 16.29 -2.65 9.85
C ASP A 453 14.95 -3.32 10.23
N LEU A 454 14.02 -2.55 10.77
CA LEU A 454 12.75 -3.08 11.29
C LEU A 454 11.81 -3.46 10.16
N SER A 455 11.30 -4.68 10.17
CA SER A 455 10.30 -5.15 9.22
C SER A 455 8.89 -4.64 9.56
N PRO A 456 7.92 -4.73 8.62
CA PRO A 456 6.52 -4.43 8.91
C PRO A 456 5.96 -5.24 10.09
N GLY A 457 6.44 -6.46 10.29
CA GLY A 457 6.05 -7.31 11.41
C GLY A 457 6.60 -6.80 12.73
N ASP A 458 7.86 -6.38 12.77
CA ASP A 458 8.49 -5.75 13.94
C ASP A 458 7.73 -4.50 14.37
N ALA A 459 7.31 -3.66 13.41
CA ALA A 459 6.54 -2.44 13.65
C ALA A 459 5.13 -2.69 14.24
N GLY A 460 4.64 -3.93 14.20
CA GLY A 460 3.27 -4.31 14.58
C GLY A 460 2.24 -4.14 13.46
N PHE A 461 2.68 -3.97 12.22
CA PHE A 461 1.84 -3.68 11.05
C PHE A 461 1.95 -4.78 9.97
N GLY A 462 2.36 -6.00 10.34
CA GLY A 462 2.45 -7.14 9.42
C GLY A 462 1.13 -7.50 8.73
N SER A 463 -0.02 -7.12 9.30
CA SER A 463 -1.34 -7.33 8.68
C SER A 463 -1.54 -6.58 7.35
N PHE A 464 -0.72 -5.56 7.08
CA PHE A 464 -0.75 -4.85 5.80
C PHE A 464 0.05 -5.58 4.71
N VAL A 465 0.85 -6.57 5.07
CA VAL A 465 1.52 -7.46 4.11
C VAL A 465 0.58 -8.59 3.71
N LYS A 466 0.07 -8.54 2.47
CA LYS A 466 -0.92 -9.53 1.99
C LYS A 466 -0.23 -10.79 1.49
N MET A 467 0.24 -11.60 2.44
CA MET A 467 0.90 -12.88 2.18
C MET A 467 0.08 -13.87 1.34
N TYR A 468 -1.23 -13.67 1.22
CA TYR A 468 -2.06 -14.49 0.35
C TYR A 468 -1.86 -14.22 -1.15
N LYS A 469 -1.26 -13.09 -1.52
CA LYS A 469 -0.92 -12.81 -2.92
C LYS A 469 0.06 -13.87 -3.41
N PRO A 470 -0.11 -14.35 -4.66
CA PRO A 470 0.77 -15.37 -5.23
C PRO A 470 2.21 -14.86 -5.30
N PHE A 471 2.38 -13.60 -5.66
CA PHE A 471 3.68 -12.94 -5.73
C PHE A 471 3.56 -11.45 -5.39
N PHE A 472 4.63 -10.92 -4.81
CA PHE A 472 5.03 -9.51 -4.78
C PHE A 472 6.53 -9.48 -4.43
N ILE A 473 7.22 -8.42 -4.82
CA ILE A 473 8.66 -8.32 -4.59
C ILE A 473 8.96 -8.33 -3.08
N GLY A 474 9.90 -9.19 -2.66
CA GLY A 474 10.30 -9.35 -1.26
C GLY A 474 9.43 -10.30 -0.42
N ARG A 475 8.43 -10.96 -1.02
CA ARG A 475 7.49 -11.83 -0.30
C ARG A 475 8.18 -12.99 0.43
N SER A 476 9.08 -13.70 -0.25
CA SER A 476 9.82 -14.84 0.31
C SER A 476 10.73 -14.41 1.47
N GLY A 477 11.46 -13.31 1.27
CA GLY A 477 12.31 -12.70 2.29
C GLY A 477 11.54 -12.27 3.54
N PHE A 478 10.42 -11.57 3.37
CA PHE A 478 9.56 -11.16 4.50
C PHE A 478 9.02 -12.37 5.27
N HIS A 479 8.58 -13.44 4.57
CA HIS A 479 8.13 -14.68 5.20
C HIS A 479 9.23 -15.32 6.06
N GLY A 480 10.47 -15.35 5.55
CA GLY A 480 11.63 -15.83 6.29
C GLY A 480 11.88 -15.05 7.58
N ARG A 481 11.81 -13.71 7.50
CA ARG A 481 11.97 -12.81 8.65
C ARG A 481 10.87 -12.99 9.70
N GLU A 482 9.63 -13.16 9.28
CA GLU A 482 8.52 -13.39 10.21
C GLU A 482 8.67 -14.70 11.00
N LYS A 483 9.21 -15.76 10.38
CA LYS A 483 9.45 -17.05 11.07
C LYS A 483 10.49 -16.95 12.20
N SER A 484 11.49 -16.08 12.05
CA SER A 484 12.61 -15.93 12.99
C SER A 484 12.49 -14.72 13.91
N ARG A 485 11.38 -13.98 13.86
CA ARG A 485 11.17 -12.77 14.64
C ARG A 485 11.15 -13.03 16.14
N THR A 486 11.99 -12.32 16.89
CA THR A 486 12.13 -12.44 18.35
C THR A 486 11.85 -11.15 19.12
N SER A 487 11.52 -10.07 18.41
CA SER A 487 11.26 -8.75 18.94
C SER A 487 10.09 -8.06 18.24
N ARG A 488 9.61 -6.97 18.82
CA ARG A 488 8.60 -6.09 18.23
C ARG A 488 8.66 -4.69 18.84
N VAL A 489 8.06 -3.74 18.15
CA VAL A 489 7.80 -2.40 18.68
C VAL A 489 6.58 -2.46 19.60
N VAL A 490 6.75 -1.95 20.81
CA VAL A 490 5.67 -1.72 21.77
C VAL A 490 5.50 -0.23 22.02
N ARG A 491 4.33 0.15 22.54
CA ARG A 491 4.11 1.47 23.12
C ARG A 491 4.32 1.40 24.63
N PHE A 492 4.96 2.40 25.22
CA PHE A 492 5.17 2.49 26.66
C PHE A 492 4.69 3.84 27.20
N ARG A 493 4.45 3.88 28.52
CA ARG A 493 4.27 5.09 29.31
C ARG A 493 5.29 5.09 30.46
N ILE A 494 5.95 6.20 30.70
CA ILE A 494 6.78 6.38 31.89
C ILE A 494 5.88 6.71 33.08
N THR A 495 6.11 6.03 34.21
CA THR A 495 5.28 6.14 35.41
C THR A 495 5.91 7.00 36.51
N ASP A 496 7.19 7.34 36.37
CA ASP A 496 7.89 8.19 37.33
C ASP A 496 7.55 9.66 37.12
N ASP A 497 7.19 10.34 38.21
CA ASP A 497 7.04 11.78 38.22
C ASP A 497 8.38 12.46 37.94
N ARG A 498 8.40 13.39 36.97
CA ARG A 498 9.58 14.20 36.59
C ARG A 498 10.77 13.39 36.06
N ALA A 499 10.53 12.23 35.46
CA ALA A 499 11.54 11.51 34.70
C ALA A 499 12.13 12.38 33.57
N PRO A 500 13.42 12.22 33.21
CA PRO A 500 13.97 12.80 32.00
C PRO A 500 13.20 12.34 30.75
N ILE A 501 13.11 13.22 29.74
CA ILE A 501 12.53 12.84 28.46
C ILE A 501 13.42 11.80 27.77
N ALA A 502 12.82 10.65 27.51
CA ALA A 502 13.38 9.53 26.78
C ALA A 502 13.59 9.94 25.33
N ARG A 503 14.62 9.38 24.73
CA ARG A 503 15.12 9.74 23.40
C ARG A 503 15.34 8.45 22.63
N GLN A 504 15.29 8.57 21.30
CA GLN A 504 15.69 7.49 20.43
C GLN A 504 17.08 6.97 20.81
N GLY A 505 17.23 5.65 20.85
CA GLY A 505 18.46 4.97 21.26
C GLY A 505 18.60 4.74 22.76
N ASP A 506 17.72 5.29 23.61
CA ASP A 506 17.82 5.05 25.06
C ASP A 506 17.63 3.54 25.37
N PRO A 507 18.52 2.95 26.19
CA PRO A 507 18.41 1.54 26.57
C PRO A 507 17.16 1.23 27.38
N VAL A 508 16.50 0.12 27.02
CA VAL A 508 15.40 -0.49 27.79
C VAL A 508 15.89 -1.77 28.43
N VAL A 509 15.70 -1.90 29.74
CA VAL A 509 16.11 -3.06 30.53
C VAL A 509 14.93 -3.67 31.30
N ASP A 510 15.09 -4.95 31.68
CA ASP A 510 14.17 -5.62 32.60
C ASP A 510 14.49 -5.31 34.09
N GLN A 511 13.72 -5.89 35.01
CA GLN A 511 13.92 -5.73 36.46
C GLN A 511 15.30 -6.18 36.97
N ARG A 512 16.00 -7.03 36.21
CA ARG A 512 17.33 -7.56 36.55
C ARG A 512 18.45 -6.73 35.92
N GLY A 513 18.11 -5.68 35.17
CA GLY A 513 19.06 -4.87 34.41
C GLY A 513 19.50 -5.49 33.10
N THR A 514 18.85 -6.58 32.64
CA THR A 514 19.14 -7.20 31.34
C THR A 514 18.65 -6.29 30.24
N TRP A 515 19.49 -5.99 29.25
CA TRP A 515 19.06 -5.26 28.07
C TRP A 515 18.04 -6.06 27.26
N ILE A 516 16.86 -5.46 27.04
CA ILE A 516 15.76 -6.09 26.31
C ILE A 516 15.34 -5.30 25.07
N GLY A 517 15.91 -4.11 24.84
CA GLY A 517 15.65 -3.33 23.64
C GLY A 517 16.02 -1.85 23.75
N THR A 518 15.48 -1.05 22.84
CA THR A 518 15.82 0.38 22.72
C THR A 518 14.59 1.22 22.43
N VAL A 519 14.56 2.44 22.95
CA VAL A 519 13.54 3.45 22.64
C VAL A 519 13.71 3.89 21.19
N THR A 520 12.62 3.92 20.43
CA THR A 520 12.60 4.35 19.02
C THR A 520 12.02 5.77 18.88
N SER A 521 11.00 6.10 19.69
CA SER A 521 10.36 7.42 19.71
C SER A 521 9.82 7.76 21.10
N SER A 522 9.69 9.04 21.43
CA SER A 522 9.08 9.52 22.68
C SER A 522 8.46 10.89 22.49
N ALA A 523 7.32 11.12 23.13
CA ALA A 523 6.60 12.39 23.13
C ALA A 523 5.85 12.60 24.46
N LEU A 524 5.26 13.78 24.60
CA LEU A 524 4.25 14.06 25.63
C LEU A 524 2.87 13.95 24.99
N ASP A 525 1.92 13.32 25.69
CA ASP A 525 0.51 13.33 25.31
C ASP A 525 -0.19 14.64 25.73
N ILE A 526 -1.48 14.77 25.42
CA ILE A 526 -2.29 15.96 25.76
C ILE A 526 -2.42 16.21 27.28
N HIS A 527 -2.14 15.21 28.11
CA HIS A 527 -2.15 15.29 29.57
C HIS A 527 -0.74 15.45 30.15
N GLU A 528 0.25 15.74 29.29
CA GLU A 528 1.67 15.86 29.63
C GLU A 528 2.28 14.57 30.19
N ASN A 529 1.63 13.42 29.99
CA ASN A 529 2.27 12.15 30.31
C ASN A 529 3.30 11.81 29.26
N GLN A 530 4.44 11.31 29.71
CA GLN A 530 5.47 10.85 28.81
C GLN A 530 5.17 9.44 28.29
N ILE A 531 5.09 9.34 26.97
CA ILE A 531 4.78 8.13 26.23
C ILE A 531 5.79 7.94 25.11
N GLY A 532 5.93 6.72 24.63
CA GLY A 532 6.84 6.45 23.54
C GLY A 532 6.67 5.07 22.95
N MET A 533 7.60 4.74 22.06
CA MET A 533 7.71 3.44 21.43
C MET A 533 9.11 2.89 21.64
N ALA A 534 9.20 1.57 21.79
CA ALA A 534 10.46 0.87 21.97
C ALA A 534 10.43 -0.46 21.21
N HIS A 535 11.54 -0.78 20.54
CA HIS A 535 11.77 -2.07 19.94
C HIS A 535 12.36 -3.01 21.00
N ILE A 536 11.58 -4.00 21.45
CA ILE A 536 11.96 -4.88 22.57
C ILE A 536 11.70 -6.36 22.25
N SER A 537 12.31 -7.26 23.03
CA SER A 537 12.06 -8.70 22.96
C SER A 537 10.57 -9.04 23.12
N LEU A 538 10.08 -10.01 22.34
CA LEU A 538 8.71 -10.51 22.43
C LEU A 538 8.33 -10.96 23.85
N ARG A 539 9.30 -11.50 24.61
CA ARG A 539 9.09 -11.99 25.99
C ARG A 539 8.71 -10.88 26.99
N ALA A 540 9.04 -9.63 26.68
CA ALA A 540 8.74 -8.46 27.51
C ALA A 540 7.65 -7.56 26.90
N SER A 541 6.97 -8.04 25.85
CA SER A 541 6.14 -7.19 24.99
C SER A 541 4.64 -7.19 25.32
N GLU A 542 4.24 -7.95 26.34
CA GLU A 542 2.86 -8.03 26.83
C GLU A 542 2.43 -6.72 27.48
N GLU A 543 1.18 -6.33 27.27
CA GLU A 543 0.61 -5.15 27.93
C GLU A 543 0.71 -5.28 29.45
N SER A 544 0.95 -4.16 30.14
CA SER A 544 1.23 -4.10 31.58
C SER A 544 2.59 -4.64 32.03
N SER A 545 3.44 -5.14 31.13
CA SER A 545 4.82 -5.50 31.48
C SER A 545 5.60 -4.27 31.97
N ALA A 546 6.33 -4.44 33.08
CA ALA A 546 7.20 -3.42 33.62
C ALA A 546 8.48 -3.29 32.78
N LEU A 547 8.86 -2.05 32.45
CA LEU A 547 10.05 -1.68 31.72
C LEU A 547 10.87 -0.66 32.54
N TYR A 548 12.18 -0.65 32.34
CA TYR A 548 13.08 0.30 32.98
C TYR A 548 13.90 0.98 31.88
N ILE A 549 13.78 2.30 31.75
CA ILE A 549 14.35 3.06 30.63
C ILE A 549 15.41 4.02 31.15
N TYR A 550 16.64 3.92 30.64
CA TYR A 550 17.69 4.90 30.91
C TYR A 550 17.45 6.21 30.13
N ALA A 551 16.43 6.95 30.55
CA ALA A 551 15.89 8.07 29.80
C ALA A 551 16.87 9.26 29.69
N GLY A 552 17.02 9.78 28.47
CA GLY A 552 17.84 10.93 28.13
C GLY A 552 19.35 10.66 28.16
N VAL A 553 19.77 9.39 28.17
CA VAL A 553 21.21 9.03 28.18
C VAL A 553 21.79 9.08 26.77
N SER A 554 21.05 8.69 25.73
CA SER A 554 21.53 8.73 24.35
C SER A 554 21.86 10.15 23.86
N ALA A 555 21.17 11.16 24.39
CA ALA A 555 21.43 12.57 24.08
C ALA A 555 22.69 13.13 24.78
N ARG A 556 23.27 12.41 25.75
CA ARG A 556 24.47 12.86 26.47
C ARG A 556 25.70 12.43 25.66
N ARG A 557 26.39 13.41 25.08
CA ARG A 557 27.64 13.20 24.30
C ARG A 557 28.77 12.49 25.07
N THR A 558 28.65 12.33 26.39
CA THR A 558 29.75 11.92 27.27
C THR A 558 29.27 11.20 28.54
N THR A 559 28.62 10.05 28.42
CA THR A 559 28.67 9.07 29.53
C THR A 559 29.80 8.10 29.24
N VAL A 560 31.01 8.44 29.67
CA VAL A 560 32.08 7.45 29.80
C VAL A 560 31.56 6.40 30.79
N PRO A 561 31.49 5.12 30.41
CA PRO A 561 31.08 4.07 31.33
C PRO A 561 32.00 4.09 32.55
N ILE A 562 31.42 4.25 33.74
CA ILE A 562 32.18 4.17 34.99
C ILE A 562 32.10 2.71 35.45
N ALA A 563 33.24 2.03 35.53
CA ALA A 563 33.24 0.66 36.03
C ALA A 563 32.84 0.66 37.51
N PRO A 564 32.17 -0.40 38.01
CA PRO A 564 31.74 -0.44 39.41
C PRO A 564 32.87 -0.18 40.42
N GLN A 565 34.10 -0.61 40.14
CA GLN A 565 35.26 -0.33 41.00
C GLN A 565 35.72 1.14 41.02
N ASP A 566 35.30 1.94 40.04
CA ASP A 566 35.67 3.35 39.89
C ASP A 566 34.60 4.30 40.48
N LEU A 567 33.52 3.75 41.05
CA LEU A 567 32.48 4.53 41.72
C LEU A 567 33.00 5.10 43.04
N GLN A 568 32.88 6.42 43.20
CA GLN A 568 33.20 7.13 44.43
C GLN A 568 31.92 7.71 45.05
N GLU A 569 31.98 8.02 46.34
CA GLU A 569 30.90 8.75 46.99
C GLU A 569 30.66 10.09 46.26
N GLY A 570 29.40 10.38 45.93
CA GLY A 570 29.02 11.55 45.13
C GLY A 570 29.07 11.34 43.61
N THR A 571 29.53 10.19 43.10
CA THR A 571 29.41 9.86 41.68
C THR A 571 27.94 9.80 41.27
N ARG A 572 27.58 10.57 40.24
CA ARG A 572 26.22 10.60 39.70
C ARG A 572 26.10 9.63 38.53
N ILE A 573 25.34 8.55 38.73
CA ILE A 573 24.99 7.60 37.67
C ILE A 573 23.56 7.83 37.19
N PRO A 574 23.25 7.64 35.90
CA PRO A 574 21.88 7.57 35.43
C PRO A 574 21.15 6.40 36.11
N VAL A 575 19.95 6.64 36.61
CA VAL A 575 19.04 5.61 37.13
C VAL A 575 17.92 5.44 36.11
N PRO A 576 17.49 4.20 35.79
CA PRO A 576 16.42 4.03 34.83
C PRO A 576 15.08 4.50 35.42
N SER A 577 14.26 5.10 34.58
CA SER A 577 12.88 5.46 34.89
C SER A 577 11.97 4.25 34.73
N ASN A 578 11.02 4.11 35.64
CA ASN A 578 9.96 3.11 35.54
C ASN A 578 9.04 3.45 34.37
N ALA A 579 8.72 2.43 33.57
CA ALA A 579 7.77 2.51 32.49
C ALA A 579 6.93 1.23 32.43
N THR A 580 5.81 1.31 31.72
CA THR A 580 4.90 0.17 31.54
C THR A 580 4.52 0.06 30.08
N VAL A 581 4.49 -1.16 29.54
CA VAL A 581 3.91 -1.43 28.23
C VAL A 581 2.43 -1.10 28.26
N VAL A 582 1.99 -0.22 27.38
CA VAL A 582 0.57 0.15 27.21
C VAL A 582 0.07 -0.35 25.86
N SER A 583 -1.24 -0.29 25.65
CA SER A 583 -1.81 -0.73 24.38
C SER A 583 -1.18 0.01 23.20
N ARG A 584 -0.84 -0.77 22.16
CA ARG A 584 -0.15 -0.27 20.97
C ARG A 584 -0.96 0.81 20.27
N PHE A 585 -2.28 0.64 20.17
CA PHE A 585 -3.22 1.51 19.48
C PHE A 585 -4.36 1.87 20.44
N PRO A 586 -4.34 3.07 21.06
CA PRO A 586 -5.31 3.48 22.08
C PRO A 586 -6.71 3.83 21.57
#